data_AF-U6L219-F1
#
_entry.id   AF-U6L219-F1
#
_cell.length_a   1.000
_cell.length_b   1.000
_cell.length_c   1.000
_cell.angle_alpha   90.00
_cell.angle_beta   90.00
_cell.angle_gamma   90.00
#
_symmetry.space_group_name_H-M   'P 1'
#
loop_
_entity.id
_entity.type
_entity.pdbx_description
1 polymer ?
#
loop_
_entity_poly.entity_id
_entity_poly.type
_entity_poly.pdbx_seq_one_letter_code
_entity_poly.pdbx_strand_id
1 'polypeptide(L)'
;EDLGTIYDRQQLRALVEYHDNVVHVLTSDEARILKGGLDFAFVRVDKVMTPLHRVCGLEIDTKLTFEKISKILSCGFSRIPVLDLASPQCIVGLLYVKDLALFDPYAEVDVRTLLHLFGRNVYAVDEDTALLDLLTAFKKGG
;
A
#
# COMPACT_ATOMS: atom_id res chain seq x y z
N GLU A 1 -25.83 38.47 1.71
CA GLU A 1 -24.84 37.48 1.24
C GLU A 1 -25.52 36.12 1.33
N ASP A 2 -25.77 35.48 0.20
CA ASP A 2 -26.40 34.15 0.18
C ASP A 2 -25.44 33.17 0.85
N LEU A 3 -25.83 32.72 2.04
CA LEU A 3 -25.27 31.53 2.66
C LEU A 3 -25.61 30.37 1.72
N GLY A 4 -24.66 30.01 0.85
CA GLY A 4 -24.81 28.88 -0.06
C GLY A 4 -25.26 27.63 0.69
N THR A 5 -26.04 26.78 0.01
CA THR A 5 -26.54 25.53 0.60
C THR A 5 -25.37 24.66 1.07
N ILE A 6 -25.34 24.35 2.36
CA ILE A 6 -24.39 23.40 2.93
C ILE A 6 -24.97 22.00 2.74
N TYR A 7 -24.24 21.15 2.03
CA TYR A 7 -24.60 19.76 1.83
C TYR A 7 -23.77 18.87 2.75
N ASP A 8 -24.43 17.90 3.39
CA ASP A 8 -23.73 16.79 4.02
C ASP A 8 -23.15 15.83 2.97
N ARG A 9 -22.38 14.83 3.40
CA ARG A 9 -21.73 13.91 2.47
C ARG A 9 -22.70 13.06 1.66
N GLN A 10 -23.79 12.58 2.27
CA GLN A 10 -24.77 11.77 1.55
C GLN A 10 -25.45 12.61 0.47
N GLN A 11 -25.73 13.87 0.78
CA GLN A 11 -26.26 14.84 -0.17
C GLN A 11 -25.26 15.17 -1.27
N LEU A 12 -23.98 15.39 -0.96
CA LEU A 12 -22.93 15.60 -1.97
C LEU A 12 -22.78 14.38 -2.90
N ARG A 13 -22.83 13.16 -2.34
CA ARG A 13 -22.79 11.93 -3.13
C ARG A 13 -23.99 11.82 -4.07
N ALA A 14 -25.20 12.07 -3.54
CA ALA A 14 -26.42 12.04 -4.33
C ALA A 14 -26.41 13.10 -5.44
N LEU A 15 -25.83 14.28 -5.19
CA LEU A 15 -25.67 15.32 -6.18
C LEU A 15 -24.75 14.87 -7.33
N VAL A 16 -23.60 14.26 -7.01
CA VAL A 16 -22.70 13.69 -8.03
C VAL A 16 -23.40 12.58 -8.83
N GLU A 17 -24.17 11.72 -8.16
CA GLU A 17 -24.92 10.65 -8.82
C GLU A 17 -26.05 11.16 -9.72
N TYR A 18 -26.74 12.24 -9.31
CA TYR A 18 -27.71 12.90 -10.15
C TYR A 18 -27.07 13.44 -11.44
N HIS A 19 -25.91 14.10 -11.32
CA HIS A 19 -25.22 14.71 -12.45
C HIS A 19 -24.47 13.72 -13.36
N ASP A 20 -24.14 12.52 -12.88
CA ASP A 20 -23.61 11.41 -13.69
C ASP A 20 -24.55 11.03 -14.85
N ASN A 21 -25.87 11.16 -14.62
CA ASN A 21 -26.90 10.83 -15.60
C ASN A 21 -27.30 12.01 -16.51
N VAL A 22 -26.66 13.18 -16.37
CA VAL A 22 -26.97 14.39 -17.13
C VAL A 22 -25.92 14.59 -18.21
N VAL A 23 -26.36 14.52 -19.47
CA VAL A 23 -25.49 14.70 -20.65
C VAL A 23 -24.78 16.06 -20.56
N HIS A 24 -23.47 16.06 -20.78
CA HIS A 24 -22.57 17.23 -20.74
C HIS A 24 -22.29 17.86 -19.37
N VAL A 25 -22.66 17.23 -18.24
CA VAL A 25 -22.31 17.74 -16.90
C VAL A 25 -21.11 17.00 -16.30
N LEU A 26 -21.24 15.69 -16.12
CA LEU A 26 -20.14 14.81 -15.71
C LEU A 26 -20.07 13.64 -16.67
N THR A 27 -18.86 13.26 -17.06
CA THR A 27 -18.62 11.94 -17.64
C THR A 27 -18.69 10.89 -16.54
N SER A 28 -18.96 9.64 -16.92
CA SER A 28 -19.01 8.53 -15.96
C SER A 28 -17.70 8.35 -15.18
N ASP A 29 -16.55 8.62 -15.81
CA ASP A 29 -15.26 8.56 -15.13
C ASP A 29 -15.08 9.70 -14.13
N GLU A 30 -15.48 10.93 -14.45
CA GLU A 30 -15.43 12.06 -13.52
C GLU A 30 -16.35 11.83 -12.32
N ALA A 31 -17.58 11.39 -12.56
CA ALA A 31 -18.52 11.04 -11.50
C ALA A 31 -17.98 9.93 -10.60
N ARG A 32 -17.33 8.90 -11.19
CA ARG A 32 -16.69 7.81 -10.43
C ARG A 32 -15.51 8.31 -9.59
N ILE A 33 -14.67 9.19 -10.12
CA ILE A 33 -13.55 9.78 -9.37
C ILE A 33 -14.07 10.62 -8.20
N LEU A 34 -15.08 11.46 -8.43
CA LEU A 34 -15.69 12.29 -7.38
C LEU A 34 -16.31 11.44 -6.27
N LYS A 35 -17.12 10.44 -6.64
CA LYS A 35 -17.69 9.46 -5.70
C LYS A 35 -16.59 8.76 -4.90
N GLY A 36 -15.56 8.28 -5.60
CA GLY A 36 -14.39 7.64 -4.99
C GLY A 36 -13.68 8.54 -3.98
N GLY A 37 -13.46 9.82 -4.30
CA GLY A 37 -12.83 10.78 -3.39
C GLY A 37 -13.64 11.06 -2.13
N LEU A 38 -14.97 11.17 -2.27
CA LEU A 38 -15.88 11.36 -1.13
C LEU A 38 -15.86 10.15 -0.17
N ASP A 39 -15.78 8.93 -0.72
CA ASP A 39 -15.74 7.70 0.07
C ASP A 39 -14.35 7.45 0.67
N PHE A 40 -13.30 7.65 -0.12
CA PHE A 40 -11.91 7.32 0.19
C PHE A 40 -11.49 7.88 1.55
N ALA A 41 -11.94 9.10 1.89
CA ALA A 41 -11.56 9.74 3.13
C ALA A 41 -11.99 9.02 4.41
N PHE A 42 -12.89 8.03 4.30
CA PHE A 42 -13.45 7.29 5.44
C PHE A 42 -13.33 5.78 5.29
N VAL A 43 -12.83 5.32 4.14
CA VAL A 43 -12.40 3.94 4.01
C VAL A 43 -11.25 3.72 4.99
N ARG A 44 -11.29 2.58 5.68
CA ARG A 44 -10.26 2.18 6.62
C ARG A 44 -9.29 1.20 5.99
N VAL A 45 -8.08 1.12 6.54
CA VAL A 45 -7.01 0.24 6.04
C VAL A 45 -7.45 -1.21 5.94
N ASP A 46 -8.20 -1.72 6.93
CA ASP A 46 -8.73 -3.10 6.95
C ASP A 46 -9.50 -3.49 5.67
N LYS A 47 -10.14 -2.53 5.00
CA LYS A 47 -10.93 -2.76 3.78
C LYS A 47 -10.11 -2.91 2.52
N VAL A 48 -8.85 -2.46 2.52
CA VAL A 48 -8.01 -2.41 1.31
C VAL A 48 -6.65 -3.09 1.47
N MET A 49 -6.25 -3.46 2.69
CA MET A 49 -4.97 -4.12 2.94
C MET A 49 -4.90 -5.53 2.34
N THR A 50 -3.69 -5.95 1.98
CA THR A 50 -3.42 -7.34 1.59
C THR A 50 -3.27 -8.19 2.84
N PRO A 51 -4.06 -9.27 3.03
CA PRO A 51 -3.89 -10.18 4.15
C PRO A 51 -2.49 -10.80 4.19
N LEU A 52 -1.91 -10.97 5.38
CA LEU A 52 -0.52 -11.41 5.56
C LEU A 52 -0.19 -12.73 4.83
N HIS A 53 -1.10 -13.70 4.83
CA HIS A 53 -0.90 -14.99 4.16
C HIS A 53 -0.83 -14.90 2.62
N ARG A 54 -1.20 -13.75 2.03
CA ARG A 54 -1.09 -13.48 0.59
C ARG A 54 0.13 -12.61 0.24
N VAL A 55 0.92 -12.21 1.23
CA VAL A 55 2.10 -11.36 1.03
C VAL A 55 3.25 -12.20 0.46
N CYS A 56 3.82 -11.77 -0.66
CA CYS A 56 5.10 -12.30 -1.15
C CYS A 56 6.23 -11.59 -0.40
N GLY A 57 6.79 -12.24 0.62
CA GLY A 57 7.89 -11.74 1.45
C GLY A 57 9.04 -12.74 1.55
N LEU A 58 10.12 -12.31 2.22
CA LEU A 58 11.29 -13.14 2.56
C LEU A 58 11.34 -13.34 4.06
N GLU A 59 11.65 -14.54 4.52
CA GLU A 59 11.84 -14.80 5.95
C GLU A 59 13.27 -14.37 6.38
N ILE A 60 13.44 -13.84 7.59
CA ILE A 60 14.67 -13.17 8.03
C ILE A 60 15.89 -14.10 8.12
N ASP A 61 15.70 -15.36 8.51
CA ASP A 61 16.76 -16.37 8.66
C ASP A 61 16.98 -17.19 7.37
N THR A 62 16.35 -16.77 6.28
CA THR A 62 16.52 -17.38 4.97
C THR A 62 17.85 -16.98 4.34
N LYS A 63 18.62 -17.98 3.89
CA LYS A 63 19.72 -17.77 2.94
C LYS A 63 19.18 -17.48 1.54
N LEU A 64 19.57 -16.37 0.93
CA LEU A 64 19.21 -16.06 -0.44
C LEU A 64 20.09 -16.85 -1.41
N THR A 65 19.41 -17.66 -2.22
CA THR A 65 19.97 -18.39 -3.35
C THR A 65 19.40 -17.81 -4.64
N PHE A 66 20.02 -18.08 -5.78
CA PHE A 66 19.50 -17.69 -7.10
C PHE A 66 18.02 -18.09 -7.29
N GLU A 67 17.63 -19.30 -6.88
CA GLU A 67 16.25 -19.79 -6.97
C GLU A 67 15.28 -18.91 -6.17
N LYS A 68 15.64 -18.55 -4.93
CA LYS A 68 14.80 -17.71 -4.06
C LYS A 68 14.70 -16.28 -4.59
N ILE A 69 15.81 -15.73 -5.08
CA ILE A 69 15.82 -14.41 -5.73
C ILE A 69 14.91 -14.44 -6.96
N SER A 70 15.05 -15.44 -7.84
CA SER A 70 14.21 -15.60 -9.03
C SER A 70 12.71 -15.70 -8.68
N LYS A 71 12.37 -16.43 -7.61
CA LYS A 71 11.00 -16.52 -7.09
C LYS A 71 10.47 -15.18 -6.58
N ILE A 72 11.29 -14.38 -5.90
CA ILE A 72 10.90 -13.04 -5.45
C ILE A 72 10.72 -12.08 -6.64
N LEU A 73 11.60 -12.14 -7.63
CA LEU A 73 11.50 -11.33 -8.84
C LEU A 73 10.24 -11.68 -9.64
N SER A 74 9.87 -12.96 -9.72
CA SER A 74 8.66 -13.40 -10.44
C SER A 74 7.36 -13.01 -9.75
N CYS A 75 7.37 -12.65 -8.46
CA CYS A 75 6.21 -12.04 -7.80
C CYS A 75 5.85 -10.66 -8.36
N GLY A 76 6.78 -9.95 -9.02
CA GLY A 76 6.50 -8.68 -9.69
C GLY A 76 6.29 -7.47 -8.76
N PHE A 77 6.68 -7.57 -7.48
CA PHE A 77 6.55 -6.46 -6.52
C PHE A 77 7.88 -5.71 -6.36
N SER A 78 7.83 -4.38 -6.22
CA SER A 78 9.05 -3.58 -6.02
C SER A 78 9.57 -3.58 -4.59
N ARG A 79 8.70 -3.86 -3.62
CA ARG A 79 8.93 -3.78 -2.18
C ARG A 79 8.63 -5.15 -1.57
N ILE A 80 9.63 -5.74 -0.92
CA ILE A 80 9.58 -7.10 -0.40
C ILE A 80 9.66 -7.03 1.13
N PRO A 81 8.56 -7.33 1.84
CA PRO A 81 8.57 -7.43 3.29
C PRO A 81 9.51 -8.52 3.77
N VAL A 82 10.30 -8.22 4.80
CA VAL A 82 11.08 -9.21 5.53
C VAL A 82 10.28 -9.65 6.76
N LEU A 83 10.01 -10.94 6.84
CA LEU A 83 9.15 -11.58 7.81
C LEU A 83 9.98 -12.25 8.91
N ASP A 84 9.53 -12.11 10.15
CA ASP A 84 10.04 -12.85 11.30
C ASP A 84 8.82 -13.43 12.03
N LEU A 85 8.61 -14.74 11.90
CA LEU A 85 7.46 -15.43 12.49
C LEU A 85 7.58 -15.59 14.01
N ALA A 86 8.76 -15.39 14.58
CA ALA A 86 8.94 -15.32 16.03
C ALA A 86 8.65 -13.92 16.58
N SER A 87 8.61 -12.90 15.72
CA SER A 87 8.26 -11.53 16.10
C SER A 87 6.75 -11.31 16.15
N PRO A 88 6.21 -10.65 17.19
CA PRO A 88 4.78 -10.33 17.27
C PRO A 88 4.33 -9.34 16.19
N GLN A 89 5.25 -8.57 15.59
CA GLN A 89 4.93 -7.64 14.51
C GLN A 89 4.92 -8.32 13.13
N CYS A 90 5.40 -9.57 13.02
CA CYS A 90 5.56 -10.38 11.82
C CYS A 90 6.43 -9.79 10.70
N ILE A 91 6.37 -8.48 10.41
CA ILE A 91 7.17 -7.77 9.43
C ILE A 91 8.20 -6.92 10.19
N VAL A 92 9.49 -7.21 9.97
CA VAL A 92 10.61 -6.56 10.68
C VAL A 92 11.39 -5.59 9.80
N GLY A 93 11.03 -5.49 8.52
CA GLY A 93 11.69 -4.59 7.61
C GLY A 93 11.22 -4.74 6.18
N LEU A 94 11.80 -3.93 5.30
CA LEU A 94 11.47 -3.92 3.88
C LEU A 94 12.74 -3.85 3.03
N LEU A 95 12.81 -4.69 2.00
CA LEU A 95 13.85 -4.66 0.96
C LEU A 95 13.26 -4.18 -0.35
N TYR A 96 14.02 -3.42 -1.15
CA TYR A 96 13.59 -3.10 -2.51
C TYR A 96 14.22 -4.09 -3.48
N VAL A 97 13.43 -4.53 -4.47
CA VAL A 97 13.90 -5.48 -5.49
C VAL A 97 15.13 -4.96 -6.25
N LYS A 98 15.19 -3.65 -6.50
CA LYS A 98 16.35 -3.04 -7.17
C LYS A 98 17.67 -3.24 -6.39
N ASP A 99 17.60 -3.39 -5.06
CA ASP A 99 18.79 -3.62 -4.24
C ASP A 99 19.24 -5.08 -4.36
N LEU A 100 18.30 -6.02 -4.55
CA LEU A 100 18.60 -7.44 -4.81
C LEU A 100 19.35 -7.63 -6.15
N ALA A 101 19.12 -6.76 -7.13
CA ALA A 101 19.79 -6.80 -8.42
C ALA A 101 21.30 -6.47 -8.35
N LEU A 102 21.78 -5.89 -7.25
CA LEU A 102 23.19 -5.56 -7.05
C LEU A 102 24.01 -6.75 -6.54
N PHE A 103 23.36 -7.85 -6.16
CA PHE A 103 24.03 -9.01 -5.57
C PHE A 103 24.46 -10.02 -6.61
N ASP A 104 25.63 -10.61 -6.37
CA ASP A 104 26.10 -11.77 -7.09
C ASP A 104 25.17 -12.97 -6.77
N PRO A 105 24.45 -13.53 -7.76
CA PRO A 105 23.56 -14.67 -7.55
C PRO A 105 24.27 -15.95 -7.08
N TYR A 106 25.60 -16.00 -7.17
CA TYR A 106 26.42 -17.12 -6.70
C TYR A 106 26.97 -16.90 -5.27
N ALA A 107 26.80 -15.72 -4.69
CA ALA A 107 27.11 -15.46 -3.30
C ALA A 107 25.92 -15.83 -2.41
N GLU A 108 26.10 -16.77 -1.48
CA GLU A 108 25.11 -17.01 -0.43
C GLU A 108 25.11 -15.83 0.54
N VAL A 109 24.02 -15.05 0.56
CA VAL A 109 23.85 -13.93 1.48
C VAL A 109 22.61 -14.15 2.35
N ASP A 110 22.74 -13.94 3.65
CA ASP A 110 21.61 -14.04 4.57
C ASP A 110 20.67 -12.83 4.41
N VAL A 111 19.35 -13.07 4.42
CA VAL A 111 18.34 -11.98 4.38
C VAL A 111 18.55 -10.99 5.52
N ARG A 112 18.91 -11.47 6.72
CA ARG A 112 19.29 -10.64 7.87
C ARG A 112 20.40 -9.63 7.53
N THR A 113 21.43 -10.07 6.83
CA THR A 113 22.54 -9.20 6.39
C THR A 113 22.05 -8.18 5.37
N LEU A 114 21.21 -8.58 4.42
CA LEU A 114 20.61 -7.66 3.46
C LEU A 114 19.73 -6.61 4.13
N LEU A 115 18.92 -7.03 5.09
CA LEU A 115 18.06 -6.13 5.85
C LEU A 115 18.88 -5.14 6.68
N HIS A 116 20.04 -5.55 7.20
CA HIS A 116 20.93 -4.63 7.89
C HIS A 116 21.53 -3.57 6.96
N LEU A 117 21.97 -3.97 5.76
CA LEU A 117 22.66 -3.08 4.80
C LEU A 117 21.69 -2.20 3.98
N PHE A 118 20.54 -2.76 3.60
CA PHE A 118 19.58 -2.18 2.67
C PHE A 118 18.14 -2.21 3.22
N GLY A 119 17.93 -2.45 4.51
CA GLY A 119 16.60 -2.38 5.09
C GLY A 119 16.03 -0.97 5.05
N ARG A 120 14.72 -0.90 4.81
CA ARG A 120 13.92 0.31 4.98
C ARG A 120 12.99 0.09 6.18
N ASN A 121 12.80 1.15 6.97
CA ASN A 121 11.86 1.11 8.09
C ASN A 121 10.44 0.86 7.59
N VAL A 122 9.66 0.20 8.42
CA VAL A 122 8.24 -0.07 8.16
C VAL A 122 7.42 1.01 8.85
N TYR A 123 6.55 1.67 8.10
CA TYR A 123 5.53 2.53 8.67
C TYR A 123 4.30 1.68 9.01
N ALA A 124 4.13 1.37 10.29
CA ALA A 124 3.01 0.59 10.78
C ALA A 124 1.82 1.51 11.10
N VAL A 125 0.61 1.02 10.82
CA VAL A 125 -0.65 1.70 11.11
C VAL A 125 -1.67 0.71 11.63
N ASP A 126 -2.62 1.21 12.42
CA ASP A 126 -3.74 0.42 12.89
C ASP A 126 -4.73 0.14 11.77
N GLU A 127 -5.44 -0.99 11.87
CA GLU A 127 -6.38 -1.44 10.84
C GLU A 127 -7.57 -0.47 10.63
N ASP A 128 -7.89 0.32 11.64
CA ASP A 128 -8.98 1.30 11.64
C ASP A 128 -8.56 2.69 11.14
N THR A 129 -7.28 2.89 10.83
CA THR A 129 -6.74 4.14 10.25
C THR A 129 -7.48 4.51 8.96
N ALA A 130 -7.88 5.77 8.81
CA ALA A 130 -8.53 6.27 7.60
C ALA A 130 -7.54 6.43 6.44
N LEU A 131 -7.96 6.11 5.21
CA LEU A 131 -7.06 6.15 4.05
C LEU A 131 -6.60 7.57 3.68
N LEU A 132 -7.36 8.62 4.01
CA LEU A 132 -6.90 10.00 3.79
C LEU A 132 -5.71 10.36 4.68
N ASP A 133 -5.72 9.90 5.93
CA ASP A 133 -4.61 10.10 6.86
C ASP A 133 -3.38 9.32 6.40
N LEU A 134 -3.57 8.05 6.01
CA LEU A 134 -2.50 7.21 5.47
C LEU A 134 -1.91 7.77 4.17
N LEU A 135 -2.75 8.27 3.25
CA LEU A 135 -2.30 8.93 2.02
C LEU A 135 -1.48 10.18 2.34
N THR A 136 -1.90 10.96 3.33
CA THR A 136 -1.18 12.15 3.79
C THR A 136 0.19 11.77 4.38
N ALA A 137 0.26 10.70 5.16
CA ALA A 137 1.52 10.16 5.67
C ALA A 137 2.45 9.73 4.53
N PHE A 138 1.96 8.94 3.55
CA PHE A 138 2.76 8.51 2.41
C PHE A 138 3.31 9.67 1.57
N LYS A 139 2.52 10.74 1.37
CA LYS A 139 2.99 11.93 0.64
C LYS A 139 4.14 12.65 1.34
N LYS A 140 4.27 12.51 2.67
CA LYS A 140 5.36 13.11 3.46
C LYS A 140 6.60 12.21 3.54
N GLY A 141 6.55 11.02 2.95
CA GLY A 141 7.65 10.05 2.95
C GLY A 141 7.39 8.80 3.77
N GLY A 142 6.26 8.71 4.48
CA GLY A 142 6.05 7.71 5.52
C GLY A 142 6.79 8.08 6.81
#